data_AF-A0A9D9K6P0-F1
#
_entry.id   AF-A0A9D9K6P0-F1
#
_cell.length_a   1.000
_cell.length_b   1.000
_cell.length_c   1.000
_cell.angle_alpha   90.00
_cell.angle_beta   90.00
_cell.angle_gamma   90.00
#
_symmetry.space_group_name_H-M   'P 1'
#
loop_
_entity.id
_entity.type
_entity.pdbx_description
1 polymer ?
#
loop_
_entity_poly.entity_id
_entity_poly.type
_entity_poly.pdbx_seq_one_letter_code
_entity_poly.pdbx_strand_id
1 'polypeptide(L)'
;MSVCPICETPYSEAIDRCVVCGWDLTSESIEALSRQPTHRDWVREIWQQRQSLISSQSLLEDRLTDLERKLDWISYNLGRVDLERIDRTLSEIALWLGTGDSEISLDSEAGIDYRPLKVFLETQRWREADLKTWEIVLLVAQREFQGWLRLEDIEAFPTTDIDTINNLWYANSDGRFGLSVQGEIWRESGENYSDFCDRVGWRVAGNWKYYDDLTFDLKAPLGHLPLLAWRKRACYGMGGCTASEGLAAFTVKSEEYSEGQGR
;
A
#
# COMPACT_ATOMS: atom_id res chain seq x y z
N MET A 1 -34.18 34.02 46.94
CA MET A 1 -33.18 33.06 46.45
C MET A 1 -31.85 33.48 47.04
N SER A 2 -31.27 32.61 47.86
CA SER A 2 -29.97 32.85 48.48
C SER A 2 -28.85 32.48 47.51
N VAL A 3 -27.69 33.11 47.62
CA VAL A 3 -26.52 32.84 46.76
C VAL A 3 -25.39 32.28 47.58
N CYS A 4 -24.70 31.27 47.05
CA CYS A 4 -23.57 30.67 47.75
C CYS A 4 -22.50 31.74 48.00
N PRO A 5 -21.99 31.91 49.23
CA PRO A 5 -21.02 32.94 49.53
C PRO A 5 -19.66 32.70 48.89
N ILE A 6 -19.39 31.53 48.30
CA ILE A 6 -18.09 31.17 47.70
C ILE A 6 -18.12 31.14 46.17
N CYS A 7 -19.14 30.52 45.56
CA CYS A 7 -19.24 30.39 44.09
C CYS A 7 -20.39 31.19 43.46
N GLU A 8 -21.12 31.96 44.28
CA GLU A 8 -22.23 32.85 43.87
C GLU A 8 -23.40 32.16 43.15
N THR A 9 -23.40 30.83 43.13
CA THR A 9 -24.47 30.03 42.53
C THR A 9 -25.76 30.20 43.36
N PRO A 10 -26.90 30.51 42.72
CA PRO A 10 -28.20 30.58 43.40
C PRO A 10 -28.61 29.21 43.97
N TYR A 11 -29.23 29.21 45.15
CA TYR A 11 -29.75 27.99 45.76
C TYR A 11 -31.07 28.22 46.51
N SER A 12 -31.79 27.13 46.73
CA SER A 12 -33.01 27.07 47.56
C SER A 12 -32.66 26.85 49.03
N GLU A 13 -33.37 27.48 49.96
CA GLU A 13 -33.08 27.49 51.41
C GLU A 13 -33.12 26.11 52.12
N ALA A 14 -33.41 25.02 51.41
CA ALA A 14 -33.52 23.67 51.95
C ALA A 14 -32.27 22.77 51.71
N ILE A 15 -31.11 23.33 51.34
CA ILE A 15 -29.87 22.55 51.14
C ILE A 15 -28.77 22.97 52.12
N ASP A 16 -28.14 21.99 52.77
CA ASP A 16 -27.07 22.23 53.75
C ASP A 16 -25.69 22.40 53.08
N ARG A 17 -25.54 22.04 51.79
CA ARG A 17 -24.29 22.20 51.05
C ARG A 17 -24.51 22.69 49.62
N CYS A 18 -23.60 23.54 49.15
CA CYS A 18 -23.61 24.03 47.78
C CYS A 18 -23.28 22.92 46.78
N VAL A 19 -24.10 22.74 45.76
CA VAL A 19 -23.92 21.71 44.72
C VAL A 19 -22.74 21.99 43.78
N VAL A 20 -22.26 23.23 43.71
CA VAL A 20 -21.17 23.63 42.80
C VAL A 20 -19.81 23.61 43.49
N CYS A 21 -19.69 24.20 44.69
CA CYS A 21 -18.42 24.27 45.41
C CYS A 21 -18.33 23.36 46.64
N GLY A 22 -19.43 22.72 47.06
CA GLY A 22 -19.48 21.83 48.24
C GLY A 22 -19.50 22.54 49.60
N TRP A 23 -19.54 23.88 49.60
CA TRP A 23 -19.51 24.69 50.82
C TRP A 23 -20.74 24.49 51.71
N ASP A 24 -20.56 24.53 53.03
CA ASP A 24 -21.62 24.43 54.03
C ASP A 24 -22.50 25.70 54.04
N LEU A 25 -23.79 25.51 53.77
CA LEU A 25 -24.80 26.58 53.66
C LEU A 25 -25.70 26.67 54.90
N THR A 26 -25.38 25.95 55.98
CA THR A 26 -26.07 26.13 57.26
C THR A 26 -25.97 27.57 57.76
N SER A 27 -27.02 28.04 58.45
CA SER A 27 -27.12 29.42 58.95
C SER A 27 -25.93 29.81 59.85
N GLU A 28 -25.44 28.87 60.66
CA GLU A 28 -24.27 29.07 61.54
C GLU A 28 -22.99 29.32 60.73
N SER A 29 -22.76 28.53 59.68
CA SER A 29 -21.60 28.67 58.79
C SER A 29 -21.65 29.96 57.97
N ILE A 30 -22.84 30.41 57.54
CA ILE A 30 -23.03 31.69 56.84
C ILE A 30 -22.77 32.88 57.79
N GLU A 31 -23.31 32.83 59.02
CA GLU A 31 -23.12 33.88 60.01
C GLU A 31 -21.64 33.99 60.42
N ALA A 32 -20.97 32.86 60.68
CA ALA A 32 -19.54 32.82 61.01
C ALA A 32 -18.68 33.47 59.91
N LEU A 33 -19.01 33.21 58.64
CA LEU A 33 -18.29 33.77 57.50
C LEU A 33 -18.57 35.28 57.32
N SER A 34 -19.78 35.75 57.66
CA SER A 34 -20.11 37.19 57.61
C SER A 34 -19.28 38.03 58.58
N ARG A 35 -18.81 37.43 59.68
CA ARG A 35 -17.95 38.07 60.70
C ARG A 35 -16.47 38.15 60.28
N GLN A 36 -16.07 37.47 59.21
CA GLN A 36 -14.68 37.42 58.74
C GLN A 36 -14.57 37.62 57.21
N PRO A 37 -14.75 38.87 56.71
CA PRO A 37 -14.78 39.15 55.28
C PRO A 37 -13.47 38.81 54.56
N THR A 38 -12.31 38.99 55.21
CA THR A 38 -11.00 38.61 54.65
C THR A 38 -10.87 37.10 54.40
N HIS A 39 -11.40 36.29 55.31
CA HIS A 39 -11.42 34.84 55.16
C HIS A 39 -12.37 34.41 54.04
N ARG A 40 -13.54 35.06 53.92
CA ARG A 40 -14.48 34.83 52.81
C ARG A 40 -13.83 35.11 51.45
N ASP A 41 -13.18 36.27 51.33
CA ASP A 41 -12.59 36.69 50.06
C ASP A 41 -11.39 35.78 49.68
N TRP A 42 -10.61 35.33 50.68
CA TRP A 42 -9.57 34.31 50.47
C TRP A 42 -10.13 32.97 49.97
N VAL A 43 -11.20 32.43 50.59
CA VAL A 43 -11.82 31.16 50.14
C VAL A 43 -12.39 31.28 48.73
N ARG A 44 -12.95 32.43 48.36
CA ARG A 44 -13.40 32.72 46.99
C ARG A 44 -12.25 32.67 45.99
N GLU A 45 -11.15 33.36 46.32
CA GLU A 45 -9.96 33.40 45.46
C GLU A 45 -9.38 31.99 45.25
N ILE A 46 -9.24 31.20 46.32
CA ILE A 46 -8.76 29.81 46.24
C ILE A 46 -9.69 28.95 45.39
N TRP A 47 -11.01 29.11 45.53
CA TRP A 47 -11.98 28.38 44.72
C TRP A 47 -11.89 28.75 43.23
N GLN A 48 -11.76 30.04 42.91
CA GLN A 48 -11.58 30.53 41.54
C GLN A 48 -10.26 30.02 40.92
N GLN A 49 -9.15 30.09 41.66
CA GLN A 49 -7.87 29.54 41.22
C GLN A 49 -7.97 28.04 40.92
N ARG A 50 -8.67 27.28 41.78
CA ARG A 50 -8.91 25.85 41.55
C ARG A 50 -9.72 25.58 40.28
N GLN A 51 -10.77 26.37 40.00
CA GLN A 51 -11.52 26.22 38.74
C GLN A 51 -10.67 26.54 37.50
N SER A 52 -9.81 27.56 37.59
CA SER A 52 -8.87 27.89 36.51
C SER A 52 -7.87 26.75 36.27
N LEU A 53 -7.39 26.09 37.33
CA LEU A 53 -6.50 24.95 37.22
C LEU A 53 -7.20 23.73 36.61
N ILE A 54 -8.43 23.42 37.02
CA ILE A 54 -9.23 22.34 36.44
C ILE A 54 -9.48 22.58 34.95
N SER A 55 -9.81 23.81 34.57
CA SER A 55 -10.01 24.20 33.16
C SER A 55 -8.71 24.06 32.35
N SER A 56 -7.58 24.46 32.93
CA SER A 56 -6.26 24.33 32.30
C SER A 56 -5.84 22.87 32.14
N GLN A 57 -6.15 22.03 33.15
CA GLN A 57 -5.88 20.59 33.11
C GLN A 57 -6.72 19.90 32.02
N SER A 58 -8.03 20.18 31.96
CA SER A 58 -8.91 19.64 30.91
C SER A 58 -8.42 20.03 29.52
N LEU A 59 -7.96 21.27 29.32
CA LEU A 59 -7.38 21.70 28.04
C LEU A 59 -6.09 20.92 27.70
N LEU A 60 -5.24 20.63 28.68
CA LEU A 60 -4.03 19.84 28.47
C LEU A 60 -4.35 18.38 28.13
N GLU A 61 -5.37 17.81 28.77
CA GLU A 61 -5.87 16.46 28.47
C GLU A 61 -6.39 16.37 27.04
N ASP A 62 -7.24 17.33 26.61
CA ASP A 62 -7.73 17.40 25.23
C ASP A 62 -6.59 17.51 24.20
N ARG A 63 -5.56 18.32 24.51
CA ARG A 63 -4.38 18.46 23.65
C ARG A 63 -3.55 17.18 23.60
N LEU A 64 -3.42 16.47 24.71
CA LEU A 64 -2.71 15.20 24.76
C LEU A 64 -3.42 14.16 23.90
N THR A 65 -4.74 14.05 23.99
CA THR A 65 -5.54 13.14 23.16
C THR A 65 -5.44 13.48 21.66
N ASP A 66 -5.42 14.77 21.29
CA ASP A 66 -5.19 15.15 19.88
C ASP A 66 -3.78 14.80 19.41
N LEU A 67 -2.77 14.94 20.27
CA LEU A 67 -1.39 14.53 19.96
C LEU A 67 -1.27 13.01 19.80
N GLU A 68 -1.90 12.22 20.67
CA GLU A 68 -1.94 10.76 20.56
C GLU A 68 -2.58 10.34 19.24
N ARG A 69 -3.72 10.92 18.87
CA ARG A 69 -4.37 10.66 17.57
C ARG A 69 -3.48 11.02 16.38
N LYS A 70 -2.73 12.13 16.47
CA LYS A 70 -1.75 12.52 15.45
C LYS A 70 -0.59 11.53 15.37
N LEU A 71 -0.07 11.07 16.51
CA LEU A 71 0.99 10.06 16.56
C LEU A 71 0.51 8.72 15.98
N ASP A 72 -0.71 8.29 16.29
CA ASP A 72 -1.30 7.08 15.70
C ASP A 72 -1.46 7.21 14.19
N TRP A 73 -1.92 8.37 13.70
CA TRP A 73 -1.99 8.64 12.27
C TRP A 73 -0.61 8.61 11.61
N ILE A 74 0.41 9.23 12.22
CA ILE A 74 1.79 9.19 11.71
C ILE A 74 2.31 7.76 11.71
N SER A 75 2.11 7.00 12.79
CA SER A 75 2.54 5.61 12.93
C SER A 75 1.88 4.72 11.88
N TYR A 76 0.57 4.87 11.66
CA TYR A 76 -0.17 4.16 10.63
C TYR A 76 0.36 4.45 9.22
N ASN A 77 0.65 5.73 8.90
CA ASN A 77 1.19 6.08 7.60
C ASN A 77 2.64 5.63 7.44
N LEU A 78 3.48 5.75 8.47
CA LEU A 78 4.86 5.24 8.45
C LEU A 78 4.90 3.72 8.28
N GLY A 79 3.99 2.96 8.90
CA GLY A 79 3.87 1.52 8.69
C GLY A 79 3.37 1.11 7.30
N ARG A 80 2.86 2.05 6.51
CA ARG A 80 2.47 1.86 5.10
C ARG A 80 3.52 2.34 4.11
N VAL A 81 4.55 3.04 4.59
CA VAL A 81 5.71 3.39 3.78
C VAL A 81 6.60 2.16 3.72
N ASP A 82 6.53 1.47 2.60
CA ASP A 82 7.43 0.37 2.26
C ASP A 82 8.79 0.95 1.91
N LEU A 83 9.68 1.00 2.90
CA LEU A 83 11.03 1.54 2.76
C LEU A 83 11.90 0.69 1.83
N GLU A 84 11.65 -0.62 1.74
CA GLU A 84 12.36 -1.51 0.82
C GLU A 84 11.93 -1.23 -0.62
N ARG A 85 10.64 -1.00 -0.86
CA ARG A 85 10.15 -0.56 -2.17
C ARG A 85 10.75 0.79 -2.56
N ILE A 86 10.78 1.75 -1.64
CA ILE A 86 11.39 3.06 -1.91
C ILE A 86 12.88 2.91 -2.20
N ASP A 87 13.61 2.11 -1.43
CA ASP A 87 15.04 1.86 -1.63
C ASP A 87 15.32 1.17 -2.96
N ARG A 88 14.49 0.20 -3.36
CA ARG A 88 14.55 -0.45 -4.68
C ARG A 88 14.29 0.55 -5.79
N THR A 89 13.21 1.34 -5.71
CA THR A 89 12.90 2.36 -6.71
C THR A 89 14.00 3.43 -6.78
N LEU A 90 14.57 3.83 -5.65
CA LEU A 90 15.68 4.77 -5.60
C LEU A 90 16.97 4.16 -6.18
N SER A 91 17.21 2.88 -5.97
CA SER A 91 18.34 2.14 -6.57
C SER A 91 18.17 1.98 -8.08
N GLU A 92 16.96 1.72 -8.56
CA GLU A 92 16.62 1.68 -9.99
C GLU A 92 16.78 3.06 -10.65
N ILE A 93 16.32 4.13 -9.99
CA ILE A 93 16.51 5.50 -10.45
C ILE A 93 17.99 5.89 -10.41
N ALA A 94 18.72 5.52 -9.36
CA ALA A 94 20.15 5.77 -9.25
C ALA A 94 20.95 5.00 -10.31
N LEU A 95 20.54 3.77 -10.64
CA LEU A 95 21.07 2.99 -11.75
C LEU A 95 20.81 3.72 -13.05
N TRP A 96 19.56 4.11 -13.32
CA TRP A 96 19.16 4.85 -14.52
C TRP A 96 19.86 6.21 -14.69
N LEU A 97 20.14 6.91 -13.58
CA LEU A 97 20.88 8.17 -13.58
C LEU A 97 22.40 7.96 -13.69
N GLY A 98 22.92 6.83 -13.22
CA GLY A 98 24.33 6.43 -13.33
C GLY A 98 24.68 5.82 -14.68
N THR A 99 23.68 5.33 -15.41
CA THR A 99 23.83 4.71 -16.72
C THR A 99 23.26 5.59 -17.83
N GLY A 100 24.04 6.59 -18.23
CA GLY A 100 23.95 7.05 -19.61
C GLY A 100 24.22 5.85 -20.53
N ASP A 101 23.18 5.36 -21.22
CA ASP A 101 23.21 4.23 -22.16
C ASP A 101 23.75 2.89 -21.57
N SER A 102 23.22 2.39 -20.44
CA SER A 102 23.48 0.98 -20.08
C SER A 102 22.69 0.04 -21.00
N GLU A 103 23.42 -0.71 -21.80
CA GLU A 103 22.91 -1.84 -22.55
C GLU A 103 22.23 -2.84 -21.59
N ILE A 104 20.93 -3.11 -21.77
CA ILE A 104 20.18 -4.10 -20.97
C ILE A 104 20.93 -5.43 -21.03
N SER A 105 21.30 -6.00 -19.87
CA SER A 105 21.98 -7.30 -19.82
C SER A 105 21.09 -8.40 -20.40
N LEU A 106 21.67 -9.28 -21.21
CA LEU A 106 20.99 -10.39 -21.90
C LEU A 106 21.42 -11.75 -21.33
N ASP A 107 21.64 -11.80 -20.02
CA ASP A 107 22.15 -12.99 -19.34
C ASP A 107 21.11 -14.12 -19.34
N SER A 108 21.60 -15.36 -19.26
CA SER A 108 20.74 -16.54 -19.26
C SER A 108 21.43 -17.69 -18.53
N GLU A 109 20.73 -18.31 -17.59
CA GLU A 109 21.18 -19.56 -16.97
C GLU A 109 20.85 -20.76 -17.87
N ALA A 110 19.77 -20.66 -18.65
CA ALA A 110 19.36 -21.67 -19.62
C ALA A 110 20.09 -21.59 -20.97
N GLY A 111 20.98 -20.62 -21.17
CA GLY A 111 21.73 -20.44 -22.43
C GLY A 111 20.90 -19.91 -23.59
N ILE A 112 19.84 -19.15 -23.30
CA ILE A 112 18.92 -18.56 -24.27
C ILE A 112 19.52 -17.31 -24.91
N ASP A 113 19.29 -17.16 -26.21
CA ASP A 113 19.57 -15.93 -26.94
C ASP A 113 18.36 -14.98 -26.93
N TYR A 114 18.45 -13.92 -26.12
CA TYR A 114 17.41 -12.89 -25.99
C TYR A 114 17.47 -11.78 -27.04
N ARG A 115 18.49 -11.74 -27.91
CA ARG A 115 18.64 -10.68 -28.93
C ARG A 115 17.43 -10.55 -29.86
N PRO A 116 16.77 -11.64 -30.32
CA PRO A 116 15.57 -11.52 -31.15
C PRO A 116 14.42 -10.82 -30.41
N LEU A 117 14.23 -11.12 -29.12
CA LEU A 117 13.22 -10.46 -28.30
C LEU A 117 13.54 -8.98 -28.13
N LYS A 118 14.81 -8.64 -27.80
CA LYS A 118 15.29 -7.26 -27.71
C LYS A 118 14.98 -6.47 -28.98
N VAL A 119 15.30 -7.01 -30.17
CA VAL A 119 15.01 -6.35 -31.45
C VAL A 119 13.51 -6.10 -31.65
N PHE A 120 12.64 -7.06 -31.33
CA PHE A 120 11.18 -6.84 -31.44
C PHE A 120 10.69 -5.74 -30.50
N LEU A 121 11.22 -5.68 -29.29
CA LEU A 121 10.85 -4.68 -28.28
C LEU A 121 11.35 -3.27 -28.66
N GLU A 122 12.62 -3.14 -29.04
CA GLU A 122 13.23 -1.88 -29.49
C GLU A 122 12.53 -1.31 -30.74
N THR A 123 12.05 -2.20 -31.61
CA THR A 123 11.29 -1.81 -32.81
C THR A 123 9.78 -1.69 -32.58
N GLN A 124 9.33 -1.78 -31.32
CA GLN A 124 7.91 -1.66 -30.91
C GLN A 124 6.98 -2.65 -31.62
N ARG A 125 7.49 -3.81 -32.00
CA ARG A 125 6.73 -4.93 -32.57
C ARG A 125 6.17 -5.78 -31.44
N TRP A 126 5.28 -5.18 -30.66
CA TRP A 126 4.77 -5.72 -29.39
C TRP A 126 4.14 -7.11 -29.50
N ARG A 127 3.44 -7.36 -30.60
CA ARG A 127 2.79 -8.66 -30.84
C ARG A 127 3.82 -9.75 -31.10
N GLU A 128 4.80 -9.47 -31.95
CA GLU A 128 5.88 -10.40 -32.24
C GLU A 128 6.79 -10.60 -31.03
N ALA A 129 7.03 -9.55 -30.24
CA ALA A 129 7.72 -9.64 -28.96
C ALA A 129 6.99 -10.60 -28.01
N ASP A 130 5.67 -10.45 -27.84
CA ASP A 130 4.86 -11.33 -26.98
C ASP A 130 4.87 -12.80 -27.45
N LEU A 131 4.74 -13.03 -28.76
CA LEU A 131 4.87 -14.37 -29.33
C LEU A 131 6.26 -14.95 -29.07
N LYS A 132 7.32 -14.14 -29.22
CA LYS A 132 8.70 -14.58 -29.02
C LYS A 132 8.99 -14.85 -27.54
N THR A 133 8.47 -14.02 -26.63
CA THR A 133 8.57 -14.26 -25.18
C THR A 133 7.95 -15.61 -24.82
N TRP A 134 6.79 -15.95 -25.38
CA TRP A 134 6.16 -17.26 -25.13
C TRP A 134 6.99 -18.44 -25.66
N GLU A 135 7.56 -18.30 -26.87
CA GLU A 135 8.47 -19.30 -27.42
C GLU A 135 9.69 -19.52 -26.53
N ILE A 136 10.30 -18.43 -26.03
CA ILE A 136 11.44 -18.49 -25.12
C ILE A 136 11.07 -19.17 -23.80
N VAL A 137 9.93 -18.81 -23.20
CA VAL A 137 9.48 -19.41 -21.94
C VAL A 137 9.27 -20.93 -22.09
N LEU A 138 8.71 -21.38 -23.22
CA LEU A 138 8.61 -22.81 -23.51
C LEU A 138 9.97 -23.47 -23.71
N LEU A 139 10.92 -22.79 -24.35
CA LEU A 139 12.27 -23.29 -24.58
C LEU A 139 13.05 -23.46 -23.27
N VAL A 140 13.00 -22.46 -22.39
CA VAL A 140 13.62 -22.52 -21.05
C VAL A 140 13.04 -23.68 -20.24
N ALA A 141 11.73 -23.87 -20.28
CA ALA A 141 11.05 -24.95 -19.59
C ALA A 141 11.25 -26.33 -20.28
N GLN A 142 11.85 -26.40 -21.47
CA GLN A 142 11.97 -27.61 -22.29
C GLN A 142 10.61 -28.23 -22.66
N ARG A 143 9.66 -27.37 -23.04
CA ARG A 143 8.25 -27.72 -23.34
C ARG A 143 7.73 -27.23 -24.68
N GLU A 144 8.63 -26.98 -25.61
CA GLU A 144 8.35 -26.46 -26.95
C GLU A 144 7.36 -27.35 -27.70
N PHE A 145 7.51 -28.68 -27.55
CA PHE A 145 6.61 -29.66 -28.18
C PHE A 145 5.22 -29.70 -27.55
N GLN A 146 5.13 -29.46 -26.25
CA GLN A 146 3.86 -29.48 -25.50
C GLN A 146 3.10 -28.18 -25.74
N GLY A 147 3.80 -27.05 -25.80
CA GLY A 147 3.19 -25.74 -26.03
C GLY A 147 2.43 -25.20 -24.82
N TRP A 148 2.67 -25.75 -23.62
CA TRP A 148 2.10 -25.33 -22.34
C TRP A 148 3.04 -25.69 -21.19
N LEU A 149 2.95 -24.94 -20.09
CA LEU A 149 3.73 -25.12 -18.86
C LEU A 149 2.88 -25.74 -17.75
N ARG A 150 3.50 -26.51 -16.86
CA ARG A 150 2.95 -26.90 -15.55
C ARG A 150 3.42 -25.92 -14.48
N LEU A 151 2.85 -26.04 -13.29
CA LEU A 151 3.28 -25.23 -12.15
C LEU A 151 4.75 -25.51 -11.79
N GLU A 152 5.15 -26.78 -11.80
CA GLU A 152 6.53 -27.16 -11.47
C GLU A 152 7.55 -26.62 -12.49
N ASP A 153 7.11 -26.44 -13.75
CA ASP A 153 7.95 -25.86 -14.80
C ASP A 153 8.18 -24.35 -14.56
N ILE A 154 7.21 -23.65 -13.92
CA ILE A 154 7.32 -22.23 -13.55
C ILE A 154 8.17 -22.10 -12.27
N GLU A 155 7.96 -22.98 -11.29
CA GLU A 155 8.74 -23.00 -10.04
C GLU A 155 10.22 -23.32 -10.25
N ALA A 156 10.54 -24.12 -11.27
CA ALA A 156 11.91 -24.46 -11.65
C ALA A 156 12.54 -23.46 -12.64
N PHE A 157 11.80 -22.43 -13.06
CA PHE A 157 12.28 -21.50 -14.08
C PHE A 157 13.47 -20.68 -13.55
N PRO A 158 14.59 -20.57 -14.30
CA PRO A 158 15.77 -19.85 -13.83
C PRO A 158 15.50 -18.37 -13.63
N THR A 159 15.96 -17.84 -12.51
CA THR A 159 15.66 -16.47 -12.10
C THR A 159 16.28 -15.44 -13.07
N THR A 160 17.54 -15.64 -13.47
CA THR A 160 18.22 -14.76 -14.45
C THR A 160 17.44 -14.61 -15.76
N ASP A 161 16.80 -15.69 -16.21
CA ASP A 161 16.01 -15.72 -17.44
C ASP A 161 14.68 -14.94 -17.28
N ILE A 162 14.01 -15.04 -16.13
CA ILE A 162 12.82 -14.24 -15.82
C ILE A 162 13.18 -12.75 -15.77
N ASP A 163 14.27 -12.40 -15.10
CA ASP A 163 14.69 -11.01 -14.96
C ASP A 163 15.08 -10.41 -16.29
N THR A 164 15.78 -11.16 -17.14
CA THR A 164 16.13 -10.71 -18.49
C THR A 164 14.90 -10.43 -19.33
N ILE A 165 13.89 -11.31 -19.29
CA ILE A 165 12.60 -11.07 -19.95
C ILE A 165 11.93 -9.81 -19.37
N ASN A 166 11.83 -9.72 -18.05
CA ASN A 166 11.17 -8.61 -17.36
C ASN A 166 11.83 -7.26 -17.70
N ASN A 167 13.15 -7.17 -17.58
CA ASN A 167 13.92 -5.95 -17.82
C ASN A 167 13.82 -5.49 -19.27
N LEU A 168 13.82 -6.43 -20.22
CA LEU A 168 13.60 -6.12 -21.63
C LEU A 168 12.22 -5.49 -21.86
N TRP A 169 11.16 -6.08 -21.31
CA TRP A 169 9.81 -5.53 -21.44
C TRP A 169 9.67 -4.17 -20.75
N TYR A 170 10.19 -4.04 -19.54
CA TYR A 170 10.08 -2.83 -18.73
C TYR A 170 10.82 -1.65 -19.37
N ALA A 171 12.08 -1.82 -19.74
CA ALA A 171 12.91 -0.75 -20.29
C ALA A 171 12.41 -0.27 -21.65
N ASN A 172 11.94 -1.17 -22.52
CA ASN A 172 11.47 -0.80 -23.85
C ASN A 172 10.05 -0.24 -23.88
N SER A 173 9.31 -0.31 -22.77
CA SER A 173 7.91 0.15 -22.67
C SER A 173 7.72 1.38 -21.78
N ASP A 174 8.80 2.09 -21.45
CA ASP A 174 8.79 3.19 -20.47
C ASP A 174 8.19 2.77 -19.12
N GLY A 175 8.50 1.55 -18.68
CA GLY A 175 8.03 0.97 -17.42
C GLY A 175 6.56 0.55 -17.40
N ARG A 176 5.90 0.44 -18.56
CA ARG A 176 4.46 0.12 -18.63
C ARG A 176 4.16 -1.37 -18.65
N PHE A 177 5.07 -2.18 -19.18
CA PHE A 177 4.90 -3.61 -19.40
C PHE A 177 5.99 -4.40 -18.69
N GLY A 178 5.74 -5.67 -18.41
CA GLY A 178 6.65 -6.54 -17.67
C GLY A 178 5.96 -7.34 -16.57
N LEU A 179 6.65 -8.37 -16.09
CA LEU A 179 6.16 -9.26 -15.04
C LEU A 179 6.11 -8.54 -13.68
N SER A 180 7.07 -7.66 -13.39
CA SER A 180 7.08 -6.86 -12.16
C SER A 180 5.86 -5.94 -12.08
N VAL A 181 5.49 -5.31 -13.20
CA VAL A 181 4.29 -4.45 -13.30
C VAL A 181 3.02 -5.27 -13.10
N GLN A 182 2.94 -6.46 -13.69
CA GLN A 182 1.81 -7.38 -13.46
C GLN A 182 1.75 -7.84 -12.01
N GLY A 183 2.89 -8.08 -11.37
CA GLY A 183 2.98 -8.48 -9.97
C GLY A 183 2.44 -7.44 -9.00
N GLU A 184 2.76 -6.15 -9.22
CA GLU A 184 2.21 -5.06 -8.42
C GLU A 184 0.68 -4.99 -8.59
N ILE A 185 0.19 -5.02 -9.84
CA ILE A 185 -1.26 -4.98 -10.12
C ILE A 185 -1.97 -6.19 -9.52
N TRP A 186 -1.35 -7.38 -9.54
CA TRP A 186 -1.87 -8.60 -8.92
C TRP A 186 -2.08 -8.41 -7.41
N ARG A 187 -1.06 -7.88 -6.72
CA ARG A 187 -1.12 -7.62 -5.28
C ARG A 187 -2.17 -6.56 -4.93
N GLU A 188 -2.22 -5.47 -5.70
CA GLU A 188 -3.21 -4.40 -5.52
C GLU A 188 -4.65 -4.85 -5.83
N SER A 189 -4.81 -5.92 -6.61
CA SER A 189 -6.11 -6.55 -6.87
C SER A 189 -6.59 -7.45 -5.72
N GLY A 190 -5.78 -7.60 -4.67
CA GLY A 190 -6.05 -8.55 -3.59
C GLY A 190 -6.02 -9.99 -4.09
N GLU A 191 -5.14 -10.27 -5.05
CA GLU A 191 -5.00 -11.61 -5.67
C GLU A 191 -6.31 -12.10 -6.31
N ASN A 192 -7.13 -11.17 -6.80
CA ASN A 192 -8.36 -11.48 -7.49
C ASN A 192 -8.13 -11.46 -9.00
N TYR A 193 -8.07 -12.65 -9.61
CA TYR A 193 -7.83 -12.79 -11.06
C TYR A 193 -8.81 -12.01 -11.93
N SER A 194 -10.05 -11.90 -11.48
CA SER A 194 -11.06 -11.11 -12.16
C SER A 194 -10.73 -9.62 -12.18
N ASP A 195 -10.39 -9.05 -11.02
CA ASP A 195 -10.02 -7.64 -10.90
C ASP A 195 -8.68 -7.34 -11.59
N PHE A 196 -7.67 -8.21 -11.42
CA PHE A 196 -6.40 -8.11 -12.12
C PHE A 196 -6.60 -7.99 -13.64
N CYS A 197 -7.35 -8.90 -14.23
CA CYS A 197 -7.55 -8.91 -15.68
C CYS A 197 -8.42 -7.76 -16.18
N ASP A 198 -9.29 -7.16 -15.36
CA ASP A 198 -9.94 -5.88 -15.70
C ASP A 198 -8.91 -4.75 -15.75
N ARG A 199 -8.01 -4.67 -14.75
CA ARG A 199 -6.97 -3.62 -14.66
C ARG A 199 -5.96 -3.68 -15.80
N VAL A 200 -5.47 -4.88 -16.14
CA VAL A 200 -4.55 -5.05 -17.27
C VAL A 200 -5.27 -5.04 -18.63
N GLY A 201 -6.59 -4.93 -18.68
CA GLY A 201 -7.35 -4.80 -19.92
C GLY A 201 -7.50 -6.11 -20.72
N TRP A 202 -7.46 -7.26 -20.05
CA TRP A 202 -7.73 -8.56 -20.64
C TRP A 202 -9.23 -8.93 -20.59
N ARG A 203 -10.04 -8.11 -19.92
CA ARG A 203 -11.50 -8.24 -19.82
C ARG A 203 -12.21 -6.93 -20.05
N VAL A 204 -13.38 -7.04 -20.68
CA VAL A 204 -14.30 -5.92 -20.82
C VAL A 204 -15.71 -6.41 -20.49
N ALA A 205 -16.38 -5.72 -19.56
CA ALA A 205 -17.76 -6.01 -19.16
C ALA A 205 -17.98 -7.50 -18.79
N GLY A 206 -17.06 -8.09 -18.02
CA GLY A 206 -17.16 -9.50 -17.61
C GLY A 206 -16.72 -10.52 -18.65
N ASN A 207 -16.39 -10.11 -19.87
CA ASN A 207 -16.00 -11.01 -20.97
C ASN A 207 -14.51 -10.91 -21.28
N TRP A 208 -13.84 -12.07 -21.26
CA TRP A 208 -12.42 -12.18 -21.60
C TRP A 208 -12.18 -11.92 -23.08
N LYS A 209 -11.20 -11.07 -23.39
CA LYS A 209 -10.80 -10.80 -24.78
C LYS A 209 -10.09 -11.99 -25.40
N TYR A 210 -10.23 -12.18 -26.72
CA TYR A 210 -9.34 -13.08 -27.45
C TYR A 210 -8.01 -12.40 -27.74
N TYR A 211 -6.98 -13.20 -28.02
CA TYR A 211 -5.63 -12.69 -28.26
C TYR A 211 -5.59 -11.72 -29.45
N ASP A 212 -6.40 -12.00 -30.46
CA ASP A 212 -6.55 -11.14 -31.63
C ASP A 212 -7.29 -9.82 -31.34
N ASP A 213 -7.98 -9.71 -30.19
CA ASP A 213 -8.70 -8.51 -29.74
C ASP A 213 -7.90 -7.64 -28.75
N LEU A 214 -6.66 -8.03 -28.44
CA LEU A 214 -5.77 -7.30 -27.53
C LEU A 214 -5.10 -6.12 -28.23
N THR A 215 -4.64 -5.16 -27.43
CA THR A 215 -4.00 -3.93 -27.91
C THR A 215 -2.48 -4.11 -27.84
N PHE A 216 -1.83 -4.17 -29.00
CA PHE A 216 -0.37 -4.34 -29.11
C PHE A 216 0.34 -3.01 -29.41
N ASP A 217 0.15 -2.04 -28.54
CA ASP A 217 0.84 -0.75 -28.56
C ASP A 217 0.93 -0.13 -27.16
N LEU A 218 1.66 0.98 -27.03
CA LEU A 218 1.88 1.66 -25.74
C LEU A 218 0.62 2.32 -25.15
N LYS A 219 -0.50 2.40 -25.88
CA LYS A 219 -1.78 2.90 -25.36
C LYS A 219 -2.51 1.84 -24.54
N ALA A 220 -2.04 0.60 -24.56
CA ALA A 220 -2.60 -0.45 -23.70
C ALA A 220 -2.44 -0.10 -22.21
N PRO A 221 -3.30 -0.66 -21.33
CA PRO A 221 -3.19 -0.48 -19.88
C PRO A 221 -1.84 -0.93 -19.32
N LEU A 222 -1.50 -0.46 -18.11
CA LEU A 222 -0.32 -0.93 -17.39
C LEU A 222 -0.40 -2.45 -17.18
N GLY A 223 0.73 -3.15 -17.34
CA GLY A 223 0.82 -4.61 -17.21
C GLY A 223 0.10 -5.41 -18.30
N HIS A 224 -0.37 -4.78 -19.39
CA HIS A 224 -1.10 -5.50 -20.46
C HIS A 224 -0.28 -6.61 -21.13
N LEU A 225 1.05 -6.45 -21.19
CA LEU A 225 1.99 -7.37 -21.82
C LEU A 225 3.17 -7.66 -20.86
N PRO A 226 3.86 -8.80 -21.01
CA PRO A 226 3.55 -9.94 -21.90
C PRO A 226 2.40 -10.82 -21.37
N LEU A 227 1.79 -11.61 -22.23
CA LEU A 227 0.74 -12.58 -21.88
C LEU A 227 1.34 -13.96 -21.58
N LEU A 228 1.81 -14.13 -20.34
CA LEU A 228 2.36 -15.41 -19.86
C LEU A 228 1.36 -16.25 -19.07
N ALA A 229 0.46 -15.64 -18.29
CA ALA A 229 -0.56 -16.37 -17.53
C ALA A 229 -1.75 -16.87 -18.39
N TRP A 230 -1.81 -16.49 -19.67
CA TRP A 230 -2.97 -16.69 -20.52
C TRP A 230 -2.60 -17.05 -21.97
N ARG A 231 -3.05 -18.22 -22.46
CA ARG A 231 -2.99 -18.59 -23.89
C ARG A 231 -4.30 -19.25 -24.34
N LYS A 232 -4.95 -18.63 -25.34
CA LYS A 232 -6.05 -19.13 -26.20
C LYS A 232 -7.46 -19.39 -25.60
N ARG A 233 -7.68 -19.63 -24.29
CA ARG A 233 -9.01 -19.46 -23.62
C ARG A 233 -8.87 -19.23 -22.11
N ALA A 234 -9.67 -18.31 -21.59
CA ALA A 234 -9.57 -17.75 -20.24
C ALA A 234 -10.02 -18.62 -19.06
N CYS A 235 -10.39 -19.88 -19.27
CA CYS A 235 -10.98 -20.71 -18.22
C CYS A 235 -10.17 -21.97 -17.85
N TYR A 236 -9.04 -22.23 -18.51
CA TYR A 236 -8.28 -23.47 -18.31
C TYR A 236 -6.84 -23.29 -17.86
N GLY A 237 -6.36 -22.05 -17.71
CA GLY A 237 -4.96 -21.77 -17.40
C GLY A 237 -3.98 -22.48 -18.33
N MET A 238 -2.72 -22.58 -17.90
CA MET A 238 -1.68 -23.24 -18.68
C MET A 238 -1.66 -24.73 -18.32
N GLY A 239 -2.26 -25.55 -19.18
CA GLY A 239 -2.31 -26.99 -18.93
C GLY A 239 -3.21 -27.38 -17.75
N GLY A 240 -2.59 -27.84 -16.65
CA GLY A 240 -3.27 -28.40 -15.47
C GLY A 240 -3.47 -27.42 -14.30
N CYS A 241 -2.90 -26.22 -14.37
CA CYS A 241 -3.12 -25.15 -13.39
C CYS A 241 -4.03 -24.07 -13.98
N THR A 242 -4.73 -23.36 -13.11
CA THR A 242 -5.56 -22.20 -13.47
C THR A 242 -4.69 -21.00 -13.87
N ALA A 243 -5.26 -20.06 -14.63
CA ALA A 243 -4.53 -18.85 -15.02
C ALA A 243 -4.11 -18.00 -13.81
N SER A 244 -4.88 -18.09 -12.71
CA SER A 244 -4.57 -17.45 -11.43
C SER A 244 -3.32 -18.06 -10.79
N GLU A 245 -3.22 -19.40 -10.75
CA GLU A 245 -2.06 -20.09 -10.19
C GLU A 245 -0.79 -19.82 -11.00
N GLY A 246 -0.90 -19.81 -12.33
CA GLY A 246 0.23 -19.45 -13.21
C GLY A 246 0.72 -18.02 -12.98
N LEU A 247 -0.20 -17.05 -12.88
CA LEU A 247 0.16 -15.65 -12.62
C LEU A 247 0.87 -15.48 -11.27
N ALA A 248 0.34 -16.13 -10.23
CA ALA A 248 0.95 -16.08 -8.90
C ALA A 248 2.38 -16.64 -8.92
N ALA A 249 2.61 -17.78 -9.58
CA ALA A 249 3.93 -18.41 -9.65
C ALA A 249 4.97 -17.54 -10.37
N PHE A 250 4.63 -16.92 -11.52
CA PHE A 250 5.54 -16.01 -12.21
C PHE A 250 5.84 -14.75 -11.39
N THR A 251 4.84 -14.23 -10.68
CA THR A 251 4.99 -13.03 -9.86
C THR A 251 5.98 -13.28 -8.73
N VAL A 252 5.79 -14.36 -7.97
CA VAL A 252 6.69 -14.73 -6.86
C VAL A 252 8.13 -14.91 -7.35
N LYS A 253 8.32 -15.56 -8.51
CA LYS A 253 9.67 -15.77 -9.05
C LYS A 253 10.39 -14.50 -9.46
N SER A 254 9.68 -13.50 -9.97
CA SER A 254 10.27 -12.18 -10.26
C SER A 254 10.66 -11.42 -8.99
N GLU A 255 10.10 -11.76 -7.83
CA GLU A 255 10.36 -11.10 -6.55
C GLU A 255 11.55 -11.73 -5.80
N GLU A 256 11.71 -13.06 -5.85
CA GLU A 256 12.78 -13.80 -5.14
C GLU A 256 14.22 -13.38 -5.51
N TYR A 257 14.47 -12.83 -6.69
CA TYR A 257 15.80 -12.29 -7.06
C TYR A 257 16.14 -10.97 -6.35
N SER A 258 15.12 -10.14 -6.11
CA SER A 258 15.28 -8.80 -5.55
C SER A 258 15.86 -8.84 -4.13
N GLU A 259 15.56 -9.91 -3.39
CA GLU A 259 16.06 -10.15 -2.03
C GLU A 259 17.46 -10.81 -1.99
N GLY A 260 17.88 -11.48 -3.08
CA GLY A 260 19.11 -12.27 -3.17
C GLY A 260 20.41 -11.47 -3.33
N GLN A 261 20.34 -10.21 -3.76
CA GLN A 261 21.51 -9.32 -3.87
C GLN A 261 21.78 -8.50 -2.59
N GLY A 262 21.04 -8.74 -1.50
CA GLY A 262 21.17 -8.07 -0.21
C GLY A 262 22.07 -8.77 0.82
N ARG A 263 23.00 -9.65 0.41
CA ARG A 263 23.95 -10.32 1.33
C ARG A 263 25.41 -10.21 0.89
#